data_AF-A0A562YBN8-F1
#
_entry.id   AF-A0A562YBN8-F1
#
_cell.length_a   1.000
_cell.length_b   1.000
_cell.length_c   1.000
_cell.angle_alpha   90.00
_cell.angle_beta   90.00
_cell.angle_gamma   90.00
#
_symmetry.space_group_name_H-M   'P 1'
#
loop_
_entity.id
_entity.type
_entity.pdbx_description
1 polymer ?
#
loop_
_entity_poly.entity_id
_entity_poly.type
_entity_poly.pdbx_seq_one_letter_code
_entity_poly.pdbx_strand_id
1 'polypeptide(L)'
;MREEKFLNWLIEVENKSPTTAKTYSRTIHKLSEHLSSVKPQKIDLYELDNGYLLKQFANLYDLKGKYSEFGNIGHGTYRNAIKAYQRYFSKSPKIHSVHKKIKVNDSNNIDLTEFDFPKDLTIEAEQMADYYKLIYCLEKSIRNLIQTKMRESFGNDWWNLRISTNIQSNVKTKIDKENSGIYSKKSLNKIDYTTFGELRIIVKSNWNLFSDILKNIEDFNKITKDLNVLRNSIAHSVLLPQDEILRLNLALKDWFRLLK
;
A
#
# COMPACT_ATOMS: atom_id res chain seq x y z
N MET A 1 15.53 12.55 -19.08
CA MET A 1 16.64 12.33 -18.11
C MET A 1 16.67 10.92 -17.52
N ARG A 2 15.55 10.33 -17.06
CA ARG A 2 15.59 8.96 -16.48
C ARG A 2 15.73 7.85 -17.54
N GLU A 3 15.15 8.06 -18.71
CA GLU A 3 15.32 7.17 -19.87
C GLU A 3 16.80 6.98 -20.25
N GLU A 4 17.50 8.07 -20.49
CA GLU A 4 18.92 8.06 -20.86
C GLU A 4 19.80 7.41 -19.79
N LYS A 5 19.51 7.68 -18.50
CA LYS A 5 20.20 7.02 -17.38
C LYS A 5 19.94 5.52 -17.34
N PHE A 6 18.73 5.07 -17.66
CA PHE A 6 18.41 3.65 -17.74
C PHE A 6 19.15 2.98 -18.91
N LEU A 7 19.18 3.63 -20.08
CA LEU A 7 19.91 3.16 -21.24
C LEU A 7 21.39 2.98 -20.93
N ASN A 8 22.03 4.00 -20.35
CA ASN A 8 23.45 3.93 -19.98
C ASN A 8 23.69 2.84 -18.94
N TRP A 9 22.82 2.72 -17.94
CA TRP A 9 22.91 1.65 -16.94
C TRP A 9 22.81 0.24 -17.54
N LEU A 10 21.97 0.02 -18.55
CA LEU A 10 21.90 -1.28 -19.23
C LEU A 10 23.23 -1.65 -19.90
N ILE A 11 23.93 -0.67 -20.46
CA ILE A 11 25.23 -0.87 -21.11
C ILE A 11 26.32 -1.09 -20.06
N GLU A 12 26.41 -0.19 -19.09
CA GLU A 12 27.51 -0.14 -18.12
C GLU A 12 27.40 -1.17 -17.00
N VAL A 13 26.18 -1.56 -16.61
CA VAL A 13 25.93 -2.42 -15.44
C VAL A 13 25.37 -3.79 -15.83
N GLU A 14 24.48 -3.86 -16.82
CA GLU A 14 23.95 -5.15 -17.31
C GLU A 14 24.68 -5.71 -18.54
N ASN A 15 25.76 -5.05 -18.99
CA ASN A 15 26.57 -5.44 -20.15
C ASN A 15 25.71 -5.74 -21.40
N LYS A 16 24.61 -4.99 -21.59
CA LYS A 16 23.77 -5.12 -22.79
C LYS A 16 24.42 -4.41 -23.96
N SER A 17 24.27 -4.98 -25.16
CA SER A 17 24.69 -4.27 -26.38
C SER A 17 23.97 -2.91 -26.49
N PRO A 18 24.60 -1.88 -27.07
CA PRO A 18 23.96 -0.58 -27.26
C PRO A 18 22.62 -0.67 -28.01
N THR A 19 22.51 -1.60 -28.96
CA THR A 19 21.28 -1.86 -29.71
C THR A 19 20.18 -2.43 -28.82
N THR A 20 20.52 -3.40 -27.96
CA THR A 20 19.58 -3.97 -26.99
C THR A 20 19.15 -2.92 -25.96
N ALA A 21 20.09 -2.12 -25.44
CA ALA A 21 19.80 -1.06 -24.48
C ALA A 21 18.84 0.00 -25.05
N LYS A 22 19.08 0.47 -26.29
CA LYS A 22 18.16 1.37 -27.01
C LYS A 22 16.79 0.74 -27.21
N THR A 23 16.75 -0.55 -27.55
CA THR A 23 15.49 -1.28 -27.74
C THR A 23 14.70 -1.34 -26.44
N TYR A 24 15.35 -1.71 -25.32
CA TYR A 24 14.70 -1.82 -24.02
C TYR A 24 14.19 -0.46 -23.54
N SER A 25 15.00 0.59 -23.68
CA SER A 25 14.61 1.96 -23.35
C SER A 25 13.33 2.40 -24.07
N ARG A 26 13.30 2.25 -25.40
CA ARG A 26 12.11 2.57 -26.21
C ARG A 26 10.90 1.70 -25.86
N THR A 27 11.15 0.47 -25.42
CA THR A 27 10.08 -0.46 -25.05
C THR A 27 9.35 -0.03 -23.78
N ILE A 28 10.04 0.64 -22.83
CA ILE A 28 9.39 1.21 -21.64
C ILE A 28 8.39 2.31 -22.02
N HIS A 29 8.68 3.11 -23.05
CA HIS A 29 7.71 4.08 -23.60
C HIS A 29 6.47 3.40 -24.15
N LYS A 30 6.64 2.37 -24.98
CA LYS A 30 5.52 1.62 -25.57
C LYS A 30 4.66 0.93 -24.51
N LEU A 31 5.27 0.44 -23.44
CA LEU A 31 4.55 -0.10 -22.29
C LEU A 31 3.77 1.00 -21.54
N SER A 32 4.32 2.21 -21.44
CA SER A 32 3.64 3.37 -20.85
C SER A 32 2.43 3.79 -21.70
N GLU A 33 2.57 3.82 -23.02
CA GLU A 33 1.48 4.09 -23.96
C GLU A 33 0.37 3.05 -23.84
N HIS A 34 0.72 1.76 -23.83
CA HIS A 34 -0.26 0.68 -23.66
C HIS A 34 -0.95 0.76 -22.29
N LEU A 35 -0.22 1.03 -21.20
CA LEU A 35 -0.83 1.24 -19.88
C LEU A 35 -1.80 2.42 -19.90
N SER A 36 -1.45 3.51 -20.57
CA SER A 36 -2.29 4.71 -20.69
C SER A 36 -3.54 4.48 -21.55
N SER A 37 -3.50 3.56 -22.53
CA SER A 37 -4.67 3.25 -23.37
C SER A 37 -5.67 2.32 -22.67
N VAL A 38 -5.19 1.43 -21.79
CA VAL A 38 -6.04 0.46 -21.06
C VAL A 38 -6.41 0.89 -19.65
N LYS A 39 -5.96 2.06 -19.19
CA LYS A 39 -6.25 2.62 -17.86
C LYS A 39 -6.85 4.02 -17.99
N PRO A 40 -7.72 4.44 -17.06
CA PRO A 40 -8.35 5.76 -17.08
C PRO A 40 -7.40 6.93 -16.78
N GLN A 41 -6.11 6.65 -16.54
CA GLN A 41 -5.10 7.63 -16.15
C GLN A 41 -3.91 7.48 -17.08
N LYS A 42 -3.33 8.61 -17.51
CA LYS A 42 -2.05 8.62 -18.21
C LYS A 42 -0.97 8.08 -17.28
N ILE A 43 -0.28 7.02 -17.70
CA ILE A 43 0.77 6.33 -16.94
C ILE A 43 2.06 6.43 -17.73
N ASP A 44 3.08 7.03 -17.12
CA ASP A 44 4.45 7.05 -17.63
C ASP A 44 5.36 6.28 -16.67
N LEU A 45 5.92 5.16 -17.13
CA LEU A 45 6.79 4.31 -16.32
C LEU A 45 8.11 5.00 -15.94
N TYR A 46 8.57 5.98 -16.73
CA TYR A 46 9.75 6.77 -16.38
C TYR A 46 9.48 7.79 -15.29
N GLU A 47 8.25 8.26 -15.13
CA GLU A 47 7.89 9.25 -14.11
C GLU A 47 7.43 8.61 -12.78
N LEU A 48 7.30 7.28 -12.73
CA LEU A 48 6.96 6.59 -11.48
C LEU A 48 8.02 6.82 -10.40
N ASP A 49 7.61 7.13 -9.16
CA ASP A 49 8.48 7.15 -7.98
C ASP A 49 8.26 5.93 -7.07
N ASN A 50 7.25 5.12 -7.39
CA ASN A 50 6.80 3.99 -6.61
C ASN A 50 7.19 2.64 -7.25
N GLY A 51 8.21 1.99 -6.69
CA GLY A 51 8.69 0.69 -7.16
C GLY A 51 7.68 -0.46 -7.00
N TYR A 52 6.74 -0.34 -6.06
CA TYR A 52 5.65 -1.30 -5.90
C TYR A 52 4.66 -1.22 -7.07
N LEU A 53 4.28 0.00 -7.46
CA LEU A 53 3.39 0.22 -8.60
C LEU A 53 4.04 -0.25 -9.91
N LEU A 54 5.35 0.00 -10.07
CA LEU A 54 6.13 -0.53 -11.19
C LEU A 54 6.11 -2.06 -11.21
N LYS A 55 6.23 -2.73 -10.05
CA LYS A 55 6.14 -4.20 -9.95
C LYS A 55 4.76 -4.73 -10.35
N GLN A 56 3.69 -4.09 -9.89
CA GLN A 56 2.34 -4.49 -10.31
C GLN A 56 2.16 -4.36 -11.83
N PHE A 57 2.62 -3.26 -12.44
CA PHE A 57 2.53 -3.10 -13.89
C PHE A 57 3.37 -4.12 -14.64
N ALA A 58 4.58 -4.42 -14.18
CA ALA A 58 5.43 -5.46 -14.77
C ALA A 58 4.74 -6.83 -14.78
N ASN A 59 4.07 -7.19 -13.70
CA ASN A 59 3.33 -8.46 -13.59
C ASN A 59 2.21 -8.58 -14.61
N LEU A 60 1.59 -7.47 -15.05
CA LEU A 60 0.56 -7.51 -16.09
C LEU A 60 1.12 -7.99 -17.43
N TYR A 61 2.40 -7.78 -17.71
CA TYR A 61 3.07 -8.16 -18.96
C TYR A 61 3.91 -9.44 -18.82
N ASP A 62 3.88 -10.09 -17.66
CA ASP A 62 4.58 -11.36 -17.48
C ASP A 62 3.86 -12.49 -18.23
N LEU A 63 4.47 -13.69 -18.30
CA LEU A 63 3.95 -14.84 -19.05
C LEU A 63 2.52 -15.24 -18.67
N LYS A 64 2.15 -15.04 -17.40
CA LYS A 64 0.79 -15.29 -16.87
C LYS A 64 -0.01 -14.01 -16.62
N GLY A 65 0.52 -12.86 -17.03
CA GLY A 65 -0.09 -11.57 -16.84
C GLY A 65 -1.26 -11.33 -17.79
N LYS A 66 -2.15 -10.40 -17.41
CA LYS A 66 -3.33 -10.02 -18.21
C LYS A 66 -2.98 -9.58 -19.65
N TYR A 67 -1.80 -9.02 -19.83
CA TYR A 67 -1.26 -8.52 -21.11
C TYR A 67 -0.04 -9.33 -21.54
N SER A 68 -0.03 -10.64 -21.24
CA SER A 68 1.06 -11.56 -21.58
C SER A 68 1.38 -11.59 -23.07
N GLU A 69 0.36 -11.50 -23.94
CA GLU A 69 0.54 -11.39 -25.40
C GLU A 69 1.35 -10.15 -25.79
N PHE A 70 0.99 -8.99 -25.22
CA PHE A 70 1.73 -7.74 -25.43
C PHE A 70 3.15 -7.82 -24.85
N GLY A 71 3.30 -8.44 -23.68
CA GLY A 71 4.60 -8.70 -23.05
C GLY A 71 5.49 -9.63 -23.86
N ASN A 72 4.92 -10.51 -24.69
CA ASN A 72 5.60 -11.45 -25.56
C ASN A 72 6.02 -10.88 -26.93
N ILE A 73 5.68 -9.62 -27.25
CA ILE A 73 6.13 -8.97 -28.48
C ILE A 73 7.66 -9.02 -28.59
N GLY A 74 8.15 -9.39 -29.78
CA GLY A 74 9.56 -9.61 -30.03
C GLY A 74 10.13 -10.73 -29.16
N HIS A 75 9.41 -11.86 -29.05
CA HIS A 75 9.77 -13.03 -28.24
C HIS A 75 10.08 -12.70 -26.77
N GLY A 76 9.26 -11.83 -26.15
CA GLY A 76 9.41 -11.45 -24.74
C GLY A 76 10.29 -10.22 -24.51
N THR A 77 10.64 -9.47 -25.56
CA THR A 77 11.41 -8.23 -25.45
C THR A 77 10.77 -7.24 -24.47
N TYR A 78 9.44 -7.13 -24.48
CA TYR A 78 8.70 -6.17 -23.65
C TYR A 78 8.72 -6.57 -22.17
N ARG A 79 8.44 -7.85 -21.88
CA ARG A 79 8.60 -8.40 -20.54
C ARG A 79 10.03 -8.24 -20.03
N ASN A 80 11.03 -8.52 -20.86
CA ASN A 80 12.42 -8.44 -20.45
C ASN A 80 12.88 -7.00 -20.22
N ALA A 81 12.40 -6.05 -21.03
CA ALA A 81 12.66 -4.62 -20.86
C ALA A 81 12.11 -4.11 -19.52
N ILE A 82 10.85 -4.40 -19.19
CA ILE A 82 10.27 -3.94 -17.92
C ILE A 82 10.91 -4.61 -16.70
N LYS A 83 11.28 -5.90 -16.80
CA LYS A 83 12.06 -6.58 -15.75
C LYS A 83 13.44 -5.94 -15.55
N ALA A 84 14.11 -5.54 -16.63
CA ALA A 84 15.38 -4.81 -16.54
C ALA A 84 15.19 -3.42 -15.93
N TYR A 85 14.10 -2.74 -16.29
CA TYR A 85 13.77 -1.44 -15.71
C TYR A 85 13.44 -1.52 -14.22
N GLN A 86 12.78 -2.58 -13.75
CA GLN A 86 12.61 -2.83 -12.31
C GLN A 86 13.95 -2.96 -11.57
N ARG A 87 14.91 -3.68 -12.14
CA ARG A 87 16.24 -3.82 -11.53
C ARG A 87 16.98 -2.48 -11.46
N TYR A 88 16.92 -1.70 -12.54
CA TYR A 88 17.43 -0.33 -12.56
C TYR A 88 16.76 0.57 -11.51
N PHE A 89 15.44 0.48 -11.40
CA PHE A 89 14.64 1.27 -10.45
C PHE A 89 15.03 0.98 -8.99
N SER A 90 15.28 -0.29 -8.67
CA SER A 90 15.71 -0.72 -7.33
C SER A 90 17.12 -0.25 -6.97
N LYS A 91 18.00 -0.03 -7.97
CA LYS A 91 19.40 0.40 -7.75
C LYS A 91 19.64 1.91 -7.88
N SER A 92 18.75 2.64 -8.54
CA SER A 92 18.91 4.08 -8.75
C SER A 92 18.77 4.87 -7.43
N PRO A 93 19.62 5.87 -7.16
CA PRO A 93 19.46 6.75 -6.00
C PRO A 93 18.10 7.45 -6.10
N LYS A 94 17.25 7.24 -5.10
CA LYS A 94 15.89 7.79 -5.10
C LYS A 94 15.98 9.32 -5.07
N ILE A 95 15.46 9.97 -6.11
CA ILE A 95 15.18 11.41 -6.09
C ILE A 95 14.28 11.66 -4.88
N HIS A 96 14.69 12.61 -4.03
CA HIS A 96 13.98 13.01 -2.82
C HIS A 96 12.58 13.53 -3.20
N SER A 97 11.57 12.66 -3.15
CA SER A 97 10.24 13.07 -2.72
C SER A 97 10.20 12.89 -1.21
N VAL A 98 9.73 13.93 -0.50
CA VAL A 98 9.74 14.07 0.96
C VAL A 98 8.85 13.02 1.61
N HIS A 99 9.31 11.78 1.68
CA HIS A 99 8.75 10.72 2.49
C HIS A 99 9.93 9.96 3.10
N LYS A 100 10.21 10.31 4.35
CA LYS A 100 11.28 9.78 5.19
C LYS A 100 11.28 8.24 5.11
N LYS A 101 12.22 7.68 4.34
CA LYS A 101 12.50 6.25 4.39
C LYS A 101 13.04 5.92 5.77
N ILE A 102 12.25 5.22 6.55
CA ILE A 102 12.80 4.36 7.59
C ILE A 102 13.48 3.21 6.84
N LYS A 103 14.81 3.08 6.99
CA LYS A 103 15.55 1.89 6.57
C LYS A 103 15.05 0.74 7.45
N VAL A 104 14.33 -0.22 6.86
CA VAL A 104 14.13 -1.53 7.50
C VAL A 104 15.33 -2.37 7.08
N ASN A 105 16.10 -2.86 8.06
CA ASN A 105 17.15 -3.86 7.83
C ASN A 105 16.48 -5.16 7.35
N ASP A 106 17.01 -5.77 6.28
CA ASP A 106 16.55 -7.02 5.66
C ASP A 106 16.78 -8.29 6.52
N SER A 107 16.86 -8.18 7.85
CA SER A 107 17.25 -9.30 8.71
C SER A 107 16.14 -10.29 9.08
N ASN A 108 14.89 -10.07 8.66
CA ASN A 108 13.73 -10.87 9.11
C ASN A 108 12.82 -11.36 7.96
N ASN A 109 13.33 -11.58 6.75
CA ASN A 109 12.51 -12.28 5.75
C ASN A 109 12.36 -13.74 6.17
N ILE A 110 11.11 -14.16 6.44
CA ILE A 110 10.78 -15.55 6.71
C ILE A 110 10.98 -16.32 5.41
N ASP A 111 11.97 -17.22 5.38
CA ASP A 111 12.16 -18.13 4.25
C ASP A 111 11.14 -19.26 4.35
N LEU A 112 10.07 -19.15 3.56
CA LEU A 112 9.04 -20.19 3.52
C LEU A 112 9.52 -21.50 2.87
N THR A 113 10.70 -21.52 2.24
CA THR A 113 11.27 -22.76 1.66
C THR A 113 11.75 -23.75 2.71
N GLU A 114 11.92 -23.32 3.96
CA GLU A 114 12.20 -24.21 5.09
C GLU A 114 10.98 -25.07 5.50
N PHE A 115 9.80 -24.80 4.94
CA PHE A 115 8.54 -25.48 5.26
C PHE A 115 7.91 -26.10 4.02
N ASP A 116 7.26 -27.25 4.18
CA ASP A 116 6.61 -27.98 3.08
C ASP A 116 5.18 -27.44 2.83
N PHE A 117 5.08 -26.17 2.41
CA PHE A 117 3.81 -25.58 1.98
C PHE A 117 3.61 -25.75 0.47
N PRO A 118 2.35 -25.95 0.01
CA PRO A 118 2.03 -25.89 -1.40
C PRO A 118 2.47 -24.55 -2.01
N LYS A 119 3.08 -24.59 -3.20
CA LYS A 119 3.65 -23.42 -3.87
C LYS A 119 2.61 -22.33 -4.16
N ASP A 120 1.41 -22.75 -4.48
CA ASP A 120 0.24 -21.92 -4.73
C ASP A 120 -0.19 -21.16 -3.47
N LEU A 121 -0.10 -21.79 -2.29
CA LEU A 121 -0.34 -21.13 -1.00
C LEU A 121 0.72 -20.07 -0.69
N THR A 122 2.01 -20.34 -0.96
CA THR A 122 3.08 -19.36 -0.70
C THR A 122 2.99 -18.16 -1.62
N ILE A 123 2.63 -18.36 -2.90
CA ILE A 123 2.34 -17.27 -3.84
C ILE A 123 1.15 -16.41 -3.37
N GLU A 124 0.08 -17.05 -2.86
CA GLU A 124 -1.07 -16.34 -2.31
C GLU A 124 -0.70 -15.50 -1.07
N ALA A 125 0.07 -16.09 -0.15
CA ALA A 125 0.54 -15.42 1.06
C ALA A 125 1.41 -14.20 0.72
N GLU A 126 2.31 -14.32 -0.26
CA GLU A 126 3.13 -13.19 -0.74
C GLU A 126 2.28 -12.04 -1.26
N GLN A 127 1.19 -12.32 -1.98
CA GLN A 127 0.26 -11.31 -2.46
C GLN A 127 -0.50 -10.65 -1.30
N MET A 128 -1.03 -11.46 -0.38
CA MET A 128 -1.78 -10.98 0.78
C MET A 128 -0.93 -10.15 1.75
N ALA A 129 0.36 -10.47 1.87
CA ALA A 129 1.30 -9.72 2.71
C ALA A 129 1.38 -8.24 2.32
N ASP A 130 1.27 -7.92 1.02
CA ASP A 130 1.29 -6.54 0.55
C ASP A 130 0.02 -5.77 0.93
N TYR A 131 -1.15 -6.43 0.89
CA TYR A 131 -2.40 -5.83 1.35
C TYR A 131 -2.42 -5.62 2.87
N TYR A 132 -1.87 -6.56 3.63
CA TYR A 132 -1.70 -6.40 5.07
C TYR A 132 -0.81 -5.20 5.40
N LYS A 133 0.34 -5.05 4.73
CA LYS A 133 1.23 -3.88 4.91
C LYS A 133 0.49 -2.57 4.64
N LEU A 134 -0.29 -2.49 3.56
CA LEU A 134 -1.05 -1.29 3.21
C LEU A 134 -2.07 -0.93 4.29
N ILE A 135 -2.91 -1.88 4.71
CA ILE A 135 -3.92 -1.66 5.75
C ILE A 135 -3.27 -1.33 7.10
N TYR A 136 -2.19 -2.01 7.47
CA TYR A 136 -1.46 -1.73 8.70
C TYR A 136 -1.00 -0.26 8.74
N CYS A 137 -0.32 0.20 7.69
CA CYS A 137 0.15 1.58 7.58
C CYS A 137 -0.99 2.58 7.62
N LEU A 138 -2.05 2.33 6.85
CA LEU A 138 -3.20 3.21 6.76
C LEU A 138 -3.92 3.32 8.11
N GLU A 139 -4.26 2.19 8.72
CA GLU A 139 -4.95 2.14 10.01
C GLU A 139 -4.14 2.84 11.11
N LYS A 140 -2.83 2.58 11.19
CA LYS A 140 -1.94 3.27 12.14
C LYS A 140 -1.85 4.77 11.87
N SER A 141 -1.77 5.19 10.61
CA SER A 141 -1.72 6.62 10.27
C SER A 141 -3.00 7.35 10.68
N ILE A 142 -4.17 6.74 10.46
CA ILE A 142 -5.48 7.30 10.85
C ILE A 142 -5.59 7.40 12.37
N ARG A 143 -5.21 6.34 13.10
CA ARG A 143 -5.19 6.36 14.57
C ARG A 143 -4.27 7.46 15.11
N ASN A 144 -3.07 7.59 14.54
CA ASN A 144 -2.12 8.63 14.95
C ASN A 144 -2.66 10.03 14.69
N LEU A 145 -3.27 10.28 13.52
CA LEU A 145 -3.90 11.57 13.20
C LEU A 145 -4.96 11.94 14.25
N ILE A 146 -5.88 11.00 14.55
CA ILE A 146 -6.95 11.20 15.53
C ILE A 146 -6.35 11.43 16.92
N GLN A 147 -5.42 10.59 17.35
CA GLN A 147 -4.80 10.70 18.66
C GLN A 147 -4.08 12.03 18.84
N THR A 148 -3.31 12.48 17.85
CA THR A 148 -2.60 13.75 17.88
C THR A 148 -3.58 14.91 18.02
N LYS A 149 -4.58 15.00 17.13
CA LYS A 149 -5.55 16.12 17.15
C LYS A 149 -6.37 16.17 18.42
N MET A 150 -6.78 15.02 18.95
CA MET A 150 -7.53 14.95 20.21
C MET A 150 -6.66 15.34 21.41
N ARG A 151 -5.39 14.94 21.44
CA ARG A 151 -4.44 15.33 22.50
C ARG A 151 -4.10 16.81 22.46
N GLU A 152 -3.89 17.37 21.28
CA GLU A 152 -3.65 18.82 21.09
C GLU A 152 -4.83 19.65 21.63
N SER A 153 -6.06 19.16 21.46
CA SER A 153 -7.28 19.91 21.82
C SER A 153 -7.72 19.72 23.27
N PHE A 154 -7.52 18.54 23.87
CA PHE A 154 -8.06 18.20 25.18
C PHE A 154 -7.03 17.59 26.15
N GLY A 155 -5.75 17.60 25.80
CA GLY A 155 -4.69 17.04 26.63
C GLY A 155 -4.75 15.51 26.75
N ASN A 156 -4.11 14.97 27.78
CA ASN A 156 -3.96 13.52 27.96
C ASN A 156 -5.28 12.80 28.31
N ASP A 157 -6.26 13.51 28.87
CA ASP A 157 -7.54 12.95 29.31
C ASP A 157 -8.64 12.97 28.23
N TRP A 158 -8.28 13.34 26.99
CA TRP A 158 -9.21 13.40 25.86
C TRP A 158 -10.08 12.15 25.68
N TRP A 159 -9.54 10.97 26.03
CA TRP A 159 -10.26 9.71 25.93
C TRP A 159 -11.48 9.68 26.85
N ASN A 160 -11.33 10.09 28.10
CA ASN A 160 -12.42 10.03 29.07
C ASN A 160 -13.40 11.19 28.85
N LEU A 161 -12.90 12.36 28.40
CA LEU A 161 -13.70 13.57 28.20
C LEU A 161 -14.57 13.56 26.92
N ARG A 162 -14.06 12.98 25.82
CA ARG A 162 -14.66 13.19 24.48
C ARG A 162 -15.13 11.93 23.77
N ILE A 163 -14.85 10.76 24.33
CA ILE A 163 -15.22 9.47 23.72
C ILE A 163 -16.46 8.93 24.42
N SER A 164 -17.45 8.49 23.66
CA SER A 164 -18.70 7.95 24.22
C SER A 164 -18.45 6.74 25.13
N THR A 165 -19.24 6.60 26.19
CA THR A 165 -19.18 5.47 27.13
C THR A 165 -19.25 4.10 26.45
N ASN A 166 -20.04 3.97 25.37
CA ASN A 166 -20.13 2.73 24.58
C ASN A 166 -18.77 2.30 24.01
N ILE A 167 -18.08 3.21 23.31
CA ILE A 167 -16.74 2.93 22.74
C ILE A 167 -15.74 2.65 23.87
N GLN A 168 -15.80 3.41 24.97
CA GLN A 168 -14.91 3.20 26.11
C GLN A 168 -15.12 1.80 26.72
N SER A 169 -16.38 1.37 26.88
CA SER A 169 -16.74 0.05 27.40
C SER A 169 -16.25 -1.07 26.48
N ASN A 170 -16.51 -0.97 25.17
CA ASN A 170 -16.04 -1.95 24.19
C ASN A 170 -14.52 -2.11 24.21
N VAL A 171 -13.79 -1.00 24.27
CA VAL A 171 -12.32 -1.00 24.36
C VAL A 171 -11.85 -1.61 25.67
N LYS A 172 -12.50 -1.26 26.79
CA LYS A 172 -12.20 -1.84 28.10
C LYS A 172 -12.38 -3.35 28.08
N THR A 173 -13.50 -3.87 27.57
CA THR A 173 -13.74 -5.31 27.44
C THR A 173 -12.65 -6.02 26.62
N LYS A 174 -12.18 -5.40 25.53
CA LYS A 174 -11.08 -5.96 24.71
C LYS A 174 -9.76 -6.01 25.49
N ILE A 175 -9.44 -4.97 26.26
CA ILE A 175 -8.23 -4.90 27.09
C ILE A 175 -8.32 -5.88 28.26
N ASP A 176 -9.45 -5.97 28.95
CA ASP A 176 -9.64 -6.86 30.10
C ASP A 176 -9.53 -8.33 29.66
N LYS A 177 -10.13 -8.68 28.51
CA LYS A 177 -9.99 -10.00 27.90
C LYS A 177 -8.53 -10.32 27.56
N GLU A 178 -7.77 -9.34 27.08
CA GLU A 178 -6.34 -9.52 26.80
C GLU A 178 -5.51 -9.69 28.09
N ASN A 179 -5.76 -8.88 29.12
CA ASN A 179 -5.07 -8.96 30.41
C ASN A 179 -5.35 -10.27 31.15
N SER A 180 -6.54 -10.86 30.94
CA SER A 180 -6.87 -12.18 31.48
C SER A 180 -6.20 -13.34 30.74
N GLY A 181 -5.58 -13.07 29.58
CA GLY A 181 -4.94 -14.08 28.74
C GLY A 181 -3.44 -14.26 29.05
N ILE A 182 -2.85 -15.26 28.41
CA ILE A 182 -1.41 -15.56 28.47
C ILE A 182 -0.56 -14.74 27.50
N TYR A 183 -1.21 -13.93 26.65
CA TYR A 183 -0.54 -13.20 25.58
C TYR A 183 -0.09 -11.83 26.04
N SER A 184 0.98 -11.33 25.42
CA SER A 184 1.44 -9.97 25.67
C SER A 184 0.39 -8.93 25.25
N LYS A 185 0.42 -7.80 25.94
CA LYS A 185 -0.45 -6.67 25.66
C LYS A 185 -0.14 -6.09 24.27
N LYS A 186 -1.17 -5.98 23.40
CA LYS A 186 -1.04 -5.46 22.03
C LYS A 186 -0.59 -4.00 21.98
N SER A 187 -1.11 -3.16 22.87
CA SER A 187 -0.78 -1.74 22.91
C SER A 187 -1.10 -1.09 24.26
N LEU A 188 -0.33 -0.06 24.61
CA LEU A 188 -0.62 0.83 25.73
C LEU A 188 -1.69 1.88 25.39
N ASN A 189 -1.90 2.20 24.11
CA ASN A 189 -2.84 3.22 23.68
C ASN A 189 -4.24 2.63 23.48
N LYS A 190 -5.25 3.17 24.19
CA LYS A 190 -6.65 2.73 24.08
C LYS A 190 -7.19 2.81 22.64
N ILE A 191 -6.76 3.81 21.87
CA ILE A 191 -7.18 3.97 20.48
C ILE A 191 -6.76 2.79 19.59
N ASP A 192 -5.73 2.00 19.94
CA ASP A 192 -5.32 0.84 19.13
C ASP A 192 -6.32 -0.33 19.21
N TYR A 193 -7.25 -0.31 20.17
CA TYR A 193 -8.28 -1.34 20.35
C TYR A 193 -9.60 -1.00 19.64
N THR A 194 -9.72 0.18 19.02
CA THR A 194 -10.93 0.57 18.30
C THR A 194 -10.97 -0.04 16.90
N THR A 195 -12.15 -0.12 16.29
CA THR A 195 -12.33 -0.50 14.87
C THR A 195 -12.44 0.75 13.98
N PHE A 196 -12.37 0.61 12.65
CA PHE A 196 -12.66 1.73 11.75
C PHE A 196 -14.08 2.29 11.96
N GLY A 197 -15.04 1.44 12.30
CA GLY A 197 -16.40 1.88 12.66
C GLY A 197 -16.42 2.77 13.91
N GLU A 198 -15.64 2.44 14.93
CA GLU A 198 -15.51 3.24 16.15
C GLU A 198 -14.71 4.53 15.90
N LEU A 199 -13.61 4.47 15.14
CA LEU A 199 -12.85 5.66 14.71
C LEU A 199 -13.74 6.64 13.93
N ARG A 200 -14.63 6.11 13.09
CA ARG A 200 -15.59 6.91 12.35
C ARG A 200 -16.50 7.72 13.27
N ILE A 201 -17.02 7.08 14.32
CA ILE A 201 -17.87 7.73 15.33
C ILE A 201 -17.06 8.80 16.09
N ILE A 202 -15.82 8.49 16.47
CA ILE A 202 -14.94 9.43 17.19
C ILE A 202 -14.73 10.72 16.38
N VAL A 203 -14.37 10.60 15.11
CA VAL A 203 -14.16 11.76 14.22
C VAL A 203 -15.47 12.51 14.00
N LYS A 204 -16.58 11.81 13.78
CA LYS A 204 -17.89 12.44 13.58
C LYS A 204 -18.35 13.27 14.77
N SER A 205 -18.21 12.75 15.99
CA SER A 205 -18.58 13.48 17.21
C SER A 205 -17.66 14.66 17.53
N ASN A 206 -16.51 14.76 16.85
CA ASN A 206 -15.50 15.80 17.08
C ASN A 206 -15.12 16.51 15.76
N TRP A 207 -16.05 16.58 14.80
CA TRP A 207 -15.76 16.99 13.41
C TRP A 207 -15.07 18.35 13.28
N ASN A 208 -15.42 19.32 14.13
CA ASN A 208 -14.82 20.66 14.12
C ASN A 208 -13.28 20.66 14.26
N LEU A 209 -12.70 19.60 14.85
CA LEU A 209 -11.25 19.44 15.01
C LEU A 209 -10.55 18.84 13.79
N PHE A 210 -11.33 18.30 12.86
CA PHE A 210 -10.85 17.60 11.67
C PHE A 210 -11.22 18.33 10.39
N SER A 211 -12.11 19.31 10.44
CA SER A 211 -12.52 20.09 9.27
C SER A 211 -11.41 20.93 8.65
N ASP A 212 -10.30 21.16 9.36
CA ASP A 212 -9.07 21.79 8.86
C ASP A 212 -8.18 20.81 8.06
N ILE A 213 -8.31 19.50 8.30
CA ILE A 213 -7.46 18.45 7.69
C ILE A 213 -8.22 17.62 6.67
N LEU A 214 -9.51 17.37 6.89
CA LEU A 214 -10.37 16.55 6.07
C LEU A 214 -11.35 17.43 5.29
N LYS A 215 -11.54 17.12 4.01
CA LYS A 215 -12.42 17.91 3.13
C LYS A 215 -13.88 17.89 3.55
N ASN A 216 -14.44 16.71 3.82
CA ASN A 216 -15.83 16.56 4.27
C ASN A 216 -16.02 15.25 5.05
N ILE A 217 -17.11 15.18 5.82
CA ILE A 217 -17.38 14.07 6.74
C ILE A 217 -18.04 12.89 6.02
N GLU A 218 -18.77 13.14 4.94
CA GLU A 218 -19.48 12.15 4.14
C GLU A 218 -18.51 11.17 3.47
N ASP A 219 -17.48 11.69 2.81
CA ASP A 219 -16.43 10.90 2.17
C ASP A 219 -15.60 10.14 3.20
N PHE A 220 -15.28 10.79 4.33
CA PHE A 220 -14.63 10.11 5.46
C PHE A 220 -15.45 8.90 5.92
N ASN A 221 -16.77 9.05 6.07
CA ASN A 221 -17.67 7.97 6.48
C ASN A 221 -17.71 6.83 5.46
N LYS A 222 -17.74 7.18 4.16
CA LYS A 222 -17.73 6.20 3.06
C LYS A 222 -16.43 5.41 3.05
N ILE A 223 -15.30 6.10 3.01
CA ILE A 223 -13.96 5.50 2.95
C ILE A 223 -13.73 4.59 4.16
N THR A 224 -14.02 5.06 5.37
CA THR A 224 -13.83 4.23 6.59
C THR A 224 -14.74 3.01 6.64
N LYS A 225 -15.95 3.07 6.04
CA LYS A 225 -16.83 1.90 5.92
C LYS A 225 -16.22 0.85 4.99
N ASP A 226 -15.72 1.27 3.82
CA ASP A 226 -15.09 0.38 2.85
C ASP A 226 -13.81 -0.24 3.43
N LEU A 227 -12.97 0.56 4.07
CA LEU A 227 -11.76 0.09 4.76
C LEU A 227 -12.06 -0.93 5.86
N ASN A 228 -13.16 -0.78 6.60
CA ASN A 228 -13.55 -1.74 7.63
C ASN A 228 -13.86 -3.12 7.05
N VAL A 229 -14.57 -3.17 5.91
CA VAL A 229 -14.89 -4.44 5.22
C VAL A 229 -13.61 -5.08 4.70
N LEU A 230 -12.80 -4.33 3.95
CA LEU A 230 -11.57 -4.82 3.35
C LEU A 230 -10.55 -5.29 4.38
N ARG A 231 -10.38 -4.54 5.47
CA ARG A 231 -9.51 -4.90 6.59
C ARG A 231 -9.93 -6.22 7.24
N ASN A 232 -11.23 -6.47 7.36
CA ASN A 232 -11.71 -7.73 7.92
C ASN A 232 -11.38 -8.90 6.99
N SER A 233 -11.62 -8.79 5.68
CA SER A 233 -11.26 -9.83 4.72
C SER A 233 -9.77 -10.17 4.76
N ILE A 234 -8.91 -9.15 4.83
CA ILE A 234 -7.45 -9.33 4.93
C ILE A 234 -7.06 -10.01 6.26
N ALA A 235 -7.68 -9.61 7.38
CA ALA A 235 -7.39 -10.18 8.70
C ALA A 235 -7.84 -11.64 8.84
N HIS A 236 -8.81 -12.08 8.03
CA HIS A 236 -9.27 -13.47 7.97
C HIS A 236 -8.49 -14.32 6.98
N SER A 237 -7.37 -13.82 6.43
CA SER A 237 -6.52 -14.52 5.45
C SER A 237 -7.32 -15.03 4.24
N VAL A 238 -8.31 -14.26 3.81
CA VAL A 238 -9.11 -14.57 2.61
C VAL A 238 -8.46 -13.90 1.41
N LEU A 239 -8.21 -14.67 0.35
CA LEU A 239 -7.77 -14.12 -0.93
C LEU A 239 -8.74 -13.05 -1.41
N LEU A 240 -8.24 -11.83 -1.60
CA LEU A 240 -9.06 -10.73 -2.09
C LEU A 240 -9.38 -10.95 -3.58
N PRO A 241 -10.67 -11.01 -3.96
CA PRO A 241 -11.03 -11.03 -5.37
C PRO A 241 -10.67 -9.71 -6.06
N GLN A 242 -10.60 -9.73 -7.39
CA GLN A 242 -10.04 -8.62 -8.18
C GLN A 242 -10.80 -7.30 -8.01
N ASP A 243 -12.12 -7.35 -7.78
CA ASP A 243 -12.97 -6.21 -7.49
C ASP A 243 -12.71 -5.63 -6.11
N GLU A 244 -12.45 -6.45 -5.09
CA GLU A 244 -12.05 -5.99 -3.75
C GLU A 244 -10.65 -5.38 -3.76
N ILE A 245 -9.72 -5.93 -4.55
CA ILE A 245 -8.40 -5.31 -4.77
C ILE A 245 -8.57 -3.92 -5.38
N LEU A 246 -9.48 -3.76 -6.36
CA LEU A 246 -9.76 -2.46 -6.95
C LEU A 246 -10.38 -1.50 -5.92
N ARG A 247 -11.34 -1.96 -5.11
CA ARG A 247 -11.95 -1.17 -4.04
C ARG A 247 -10.92 -0.73 -3.00
N LEU A 248 -9.99 -1.60 -2.60
CA LEU A 248 -8.89 -1.25 -1.70
C LEU A 248 -8.02 -0.13 -2.28
N ASN A 249 -7.64 -0.24 -3.55
CA ASN A 249 -6.85 0.79 -4.22
C ASN A 249 -7.59 2.12 -4.35
N LEU A 250 -8.91 2.08 -4.61
CA LEU A 250 -9.75 3.28 -4.66
C LEU A 250 -9.90 3.92 -3.27
N ALA A 251 -10.23 3.14 -2.24
CA ALA A 251 -10.35 3.62 -0.87
C ALA A 251 -9.04 4.27 -0.37
N LEU A 252 -7.88 3.69 -0.72
CA LEU A 252 -6.57 4.28 -0.45
C LEU A 252 -6.40 5.64 -1.13
N LYS A 253 -6.67 5.72 -2.44
CA LYS A 253 -6.54 6.98 -3.20
C LYS A 253 -7.50 8.04 -2.67
N ASP A 254 -8.73 7.65 -2.37
CA ASP A 254 -9.77 8.55 -1.89
C ASP A 254 -9.45 9.03 -0.47
N TRP A 255 -8.85 8.20 0.39
CA TRP A 255 -8.29 8.64 1.67
C TRP A 255 -7.28 9.78 1.49
N PHE A 256 -6.29 9.62 0.60
CA PHE A 256 -5.30 10.68 0.38
C PHE A 256 -5.88 11.91 -0.32
N ARG A 257 -6.90 11.74 -1.16
CA ARG A 257 -7.64 12.88 -1.73
C ARG A 257 -8.52 13.59 -0.72
N LEU A 258 -8.97 12.92 0.34
CA LEU A 258 -9.78 13.50 1.40
C LEU A 258 -8.96 14.45 2.28
N LEU A 259 -7.65 14.22 2.40
CA LEU A 259 -6.74 15.12 3.09
C LEU A 259 -6.64 16.47 2.33
N LYS A 260 -6.66 17.57 3.08
CA LYS A 260 -6.49 18.94 2.58
C LYS A 260 -5.03 19.28 2.31
#